data_AF-A0A954ETP7-F1
#
_entry.id   AF-A0A954ETP7-F1
#
_cell.length_a   1.000
_cell.length_b   1.000
_cell.length_c   1.000
_cell.angle_alpha   90.00
_cell.angle_beta   90.00
_cell.angle_gamma   90.00
#
_symmetry.space_group_name_H-M   'P 1'
#
loop_
_entity.id
_entity.type
_entity.pdbx_description
1 polymer ?
#
loop_
_entity_poly.entity_id
_entity_poly.type
_entity_poly.pdbx_seq_one_letter_code
_entity_poly.pdbx_strand_id
1 'polypeptide(L)'
;MTALHGILAFLLFAGTGESDRHELGQPQKWCGARAVWLIARAKGEDVDFDTVKKMCDPQETSGGLLSLARMKTVSGELGIPACACEGDLDWLGRHLPAIATQLPPPGVTDLHYVVVVEIREDHVRLADPAYGDVLLARPIEQFEQLWTGHALIFDGPCSTPIEVWASRLVTIDMALIGLAGLSLGYHVWKTRRSAVRSQSPLASPDGEKPKSS
;
A
#
# COMPACT_ATOMS: atom_id res chain seq x y z
N MET A 1 17.81 0.05 4.66
CA MET A 1 17.01 1.05 3.91
C MET A 1 16.49 2.20 4.80
N THR A 2 17.13 2.49 5.93
CA THR A 2 16.68 3.50 6.92
C THR A 2 17.30 4.90 6.71
N ALA A 3 18.45 5.01 6.04
CA ALA A 3 19.14 6.29 5.86
C ALA A 3 18.47 7.22 4.83
N LEU A 4 17.80 6.67 3.80
CA LEU A 4 17.15 7.47 2.76
C LEU A 4 15.90 8.21 3.28
N HIS A 5 15.13 7.55 4.17
CA HIS A 5 13.92 8.11 4.78
C HIS A 5 14.24 9.31 5.70
N GLY A 6 15.33 9.24 6.47
CA GLY A 6 15.78 10.34 7.32
C GLY A 6 16.29 11.55 6.53
N ILE A 7 16.96 11.33 5.39
CA ILE A 7 17.47 12.41 4.52
C ILE A 7 16.32 13.10 3.80
N LEU A 8 15.31 12.36 3.32
CA LEU A 8 14.17 12.97 2.63
C LEU A 8 13.29 13.79 3.59
N ALA A 9 13.07 13.30 4.81
CA ALA A 9 12.43 14.05 5.89
C ALA A 9 13.27 15.25 6.39
N PHE A 10 14.58 15.26 6.15
CA PHE A 10 15.42 16.43 6.43
C PHE A 10 15.38 17.43 5.26
N LEU A 11 15.44 16.97 4.02
CA LEU A 11 15.41 17.80 2.80
C LEU A 11 14.06 18.48 2.57
N LEU A 12 12.95 17.81 2.91
CA LEU A 12 11.60 18.39 2.88
C LEU A 12 11.47 19.64 3.77
N PHE A 13 12.28 19.78 4.84
CA PHE A 13 12.07 20.79 5.89
C PHE A 13 13.26 21.72 6.12
N ALA A 14 14.48 21.34 5.71
CA ALA A 14 15.65 22.22 5.77
C ALA A 14 15.69 23.25 4.63
N GLY A 15 14.89 23.04 3.57
CA GLY A 15 14.88 23.87 2.36
C GLY A 15 13.78 24.93 2.26
N THR A 16 12.90 25.09 3.27
CA THR A 16 11.87 26.13 3.25
C THR A 16 12.46 27.45 3.78
N GLY A 17 12.83 28.33 2.85
CA GLY A 17 13.30 29.66 3.16
C GLY A 17 12.26 30.44 3.97
N GLU A 18 12.72 31.39 4.77
CA GLU A 18 11.88 32.21 5.67
C GLU A 18 10.78 32.99 4.91
N SER A 19 10.94 33.20 3.60
CA SER A 19 9.94 33.80 2.71
C SER A 19 8.69 32.95 2.50
N ASP A 20 8.79 31.62 2.58
CA ASP A 20 7.69 30.70 2.23
C ASP A 20 6.78 30.42 3.44
N ARG A 21 7.21 30.85 4.64
CA ARG A 21 6.46 30.68 5.89
C ARG A 21 5.27 31.63 6.01
N HIS A 22 5.18 32.66 5.17
CA HIS A 22 4.14 33.68 5.26
C HIS A 22 2.78 33.24 4.67
N GLU A 23 2.72 32.11 3.96
CA GLU A 23 1.48 31.54 3.40
C GLU A 23 0.86 30.44 4.28
N LEU A 24 1.45 30.17 5.44
CA LEU A 24 1.06 29.09 6.36
C LEU A 24 -0.20 29.50 7.15
N GLY A 25 -1.37 29.35 6.51
CA GLY A 25 -2.66 29.62 7.15
C GLY A 25 -3.87 29.64 6.22
N GLN A 26 -3.70 29.41 4.92
CA GLN A 26 -4.82 29.34 3.99
C GLN A 26 -5.51 27.97 4.04
N PRO A 27 -6.86 27.94 3.93
CA PRO A 27 -7.69 26.77 4.18
C PRO A 27 -7.36 25.61 3.25
N GLN A 28 -7.71 24.40 3.69
CA GLN A 28 -7.56 23.07 3.06
C GLN A 28 -7.69 22.96 1.54
N LYS A 29 -8.25 23.97 0.86
CA LYS A 29 -8.44 24.07 -0.58
C LYS A 29 -7.23 23.65 -1.42
N TRP A 30 -6.00 23.89 -0.95
CA TRP A 30 -4.77 23.62 -1.70
C TRP A 30 -3.86 22.54 -1.09
N CYS A 31 -4.36 21.73 -0.14
CA CYS A 31 -3.52 20.73 0.53
C CYS A 31 -2.91 19.71 -0.45
N GLY A 32 -3.65 19.27 -1.47
CA GLY A 32 -3.12 18.36 -2.50
C GLY A 32 -2.03 19.00 -3.37
N ALA A 33 -2.23 20.25 -3.81
CA ALA A 33 -1.22 20.97 -4.59
C ALA A 33 0.07 21.18 -3.78
N ARG A 34 -0.07 21.50 -2.50
CA ARG A 34 1.07 21.68 -1.59
C ARG A 34 1.79 20.36 -1.32
N ALA A 35 1.05 19.25 -1.20
CA ALA A 35 1.66 17.92 -1.09
C ALA A 35 2.48 17.54 -2.33
N VAL A 36 2.01 17.85 -3.54
CA VAL A 36 2.78 17.66 -4.78
C VAL A 36 4.03 18.54 -4.80
N TRP A 37 3.88 19.83 -4.45
CA TRP A 37 4.99 20.77 -4.37
C TRP A 37 6.08 20.30 -3.39
N LEU A 38 5.69 19.83 -2.20
CA LEU A 38 6.61 19.26 -1.22
C LEU A 38 7.41 18.09 -1.79
N ILE A 39 6.73 17.13 -2.45
CA ILE A 39 7.39 16.00 -3.08
C ILE A 39 8.35 16.48 -4.18
N ALA A 40 7.95 17.46 -5.00
CA ALA A 40 8.79 18.00 -6.05
C ALA A 40 10.08 18.61 -5.50
N ARG A 41 9.96 19.46 -4.47
CA ARG A 41 11.12 20.03 -3.76
C ARG A 41 12.02 18.95 -3.16
N ALA A 42 11.43 17.91 -2.55
CA ALA A 42 12.19 16.81 -1.97
C ALA A 42 12.97 15.99 -3.00
N LYS A 43 12.45 15.90 -4.24
CA LYS A 43 13.11 15.24 -5.37
C LYS A 43 14.14 16.16 -6.06
N GLY A 44 14.28 17.41 -5.62
CA GLY A 44 15.26 18.37 -6.11
C GLY A 44 14.74 19.31 -7.20
N GLU A 45 13.44 19.28 -7.50
CA GLU A 45 12.85 20.18 -8.48
C GLU A 45 12.74 21.60 -7.91
N ASP A 46 13.17 22.58 -8.71
CA ASP A 46 13.09 24.00 -8.36
C ASP A 46 11.84 24.63 -8.98
N VAL A 47 10.68 24.31 -8.39
CA VAL A 47 9.37 24.81 -8.81
C VAL A 47 8.72 25.62 -7.68
N ASP A 48 8.15 26.78 -8.04
CA ASP A 48 7.41 27.60 -7.10
C ASP A 48 6.01 27.04 -6.82
N PHE A 49 5.49 27.30 -5.62
CA PHE A 49 4.19 26.76 -5.20
C PHE A 49 3.03 27.28 -6.05
N ASP A 50 3.06 28.54 -6.50
CA ASP A 50 2.01 29.13 -7.33
C ASP A 50 1.89 28.46 -8.71
N THR A 51 3.01 28.02 -9.28
CA THR A 51 3.06 27.22 -10.51
C THR A 51 2.38 25.87 -10.29
N VAL A 52 2.75 25.13 -9.24
CA VAL A 52 2.12 23.83 -8.92
C VAL A 52 0.63 24.01 -8.63
N LYS A 53 0.26 25.06 -7.90
CA LYS A 53 -1.13 25.41 -7.58
C LYS A 53 -1.96 25.66 -8.83
N LYS A 54 -1.45 26.41 -9.82
CA LYS A 54 -2.11 26.62 -11.12
C LYS A 54 -2.28 25.31 -11.88
N MET A 55 -1.23 24.48 -11.93
CA MET A 55 -1.30 23.16 -12.57
C MET A 55 -2.37 22.27 -11.89
N CYS A 56 -2.53 22.38 -10.58
CA CYS A 56 -3.52 21.65 -9.81
C CYS A 56 -4.91 22.32 -9.77
N ASP A 57 -5.10 23.53 -10.30
CA ASP A 57 -6.37 24.26 -10.18
C ASP A 57 -7.50 23.51 -10.89
N PRO A 58 -8.51 23.04 -10.15
CA PRO A 58 -9.62 22.33 -10.75
C PRO A 58 -10.48 23.21 -11.66
N GLN A 59 -10.55 24.53 -11.45
CA GLN A 59 -11.35 25.42 -12.29
C GLN A 59 -10.79 25.53 -13.70
N GLU A 60 -9.47 25.42 -13.88
CA GLU A 60 -8.84 25.41 -15.19
C GLU A 60 -8.91 24.05 -15.89
N THR A 61 -9.20 22.96 -15.15
CA THR A 61 -9.04 21.59 -15.67
C THR A 61 -10.30 20.72 -15.66
N SER A 62 -11.30 20.96 -14.80
CA SER A 62 -12.55 20.16 -14.78
C SER A 62 -13.72 20.66 -13.90
N GLY A 63 -13.65 21.80 -13.22
CA GLY A 63 -14.73 22.30 -12.35
C GLY A 63 -15.02 21.45 -11.10
N GLY A 64 -14.13 20.49 -10.76
CA GLY A 64 -14.30 19.53 -9.67
C GLY A 64 -13.34 19.73 -8.49
N LEU A 65 -13.19 18.70 -7.65
CA LEU A 65 -12.20 18.67 -6.58
C LEU A 65 -10.87 18.12 -7.10
N LEU A 66 -9.74 18.56 -6.55
CA LEU A 66 -8.43 17.99 -6.90
C LEU A 66 -8.43 16.50 -6.55
N SER A 67 -8.01 15.66 -7.50
CA SER A 67 -7.96 14.19 -7.36
C SER A 67 -6.53 13.66 -7.42
N LEU A 68 -6.30 12.44 -6.89
CA LEU A 68 -5.03 11.72 -7.05
C LEU A 68 -4.62 11.58 -8.52
N ALA A 69 -5.58 11.39 -9.43
CA ALA A 69 -5.32 11.28 -10.86
C ALA A 69 -4.77 12.58 -11.45
N ARG A 70 -5.30 13.74 -11.06
CA ARG A 70 -4.76 15.02 -11.50
C ARG A 70 -3.38 15.27 -10.90
N MET A 71 -3.19 14.99 -9.61
CA MET A 71 -1.87 15.12 -8.98
C MET A 71 -0.82 14.20 -9.62
N LYS A 72 -1.20 12.99 -10.04
CA LYS A 72 -0.35 12.12 -10.85
C LYS A 72 0.08 12.80 -12.15
N THR A 73 -0.86 13.39 -12.90
CA THR A 73 -0.56 14.10 -14.15
C THR A 73 0.38 15.27 -13.89
N VAL A 74 0.10 16.11 -12.89
CA VAL A 74 0.94 17.26 -12.52
C VAL A 74 2.34 16.79 -12.10
N SER A 75 2.45 15.74 -11.30
CA SER A 75 3.76 15.18 -10.92
C SER A 75 4.55 14.73 -12.15
N GLY A 76 3.88 14.09 -13.13
CA GLY A 76 4.48 13.70 -14.40
C GLY A 76 4.90 14.89 -15.27
N GLU A 77 4.12 15.97 -15.30
CA GLU A 77 4.47 17.24 -15.97
C GLU A 77 5.72 17.89 -15.32
N LEU A 78 5.93 17.68 -14.02
CA LEU A 78 7.13 18.08 -13.27
C LEU A 78 8.30 17.08 -13.41
N GLY A 79 8.17 16.05 -14.25
CA GLY A 79 9.23 15.04 -14.44
C GLY A 79 9.34 13.99 -13.33
N ILE A 80 8.34 13.91 -12.44
CA ILE A 80 8.32 12.98 -11.30
C ILE A 80 7.29 11.88 -11.59
N PRO A 81 7.73 10.67 -11.95
CA PRO A 81 6.81 9.55 -12.15
C PRO A 81 6.01 9.30 -10.87
N ALA A 82 4.70 9.14 -11.03
CA ALA A 82 3.82 8.85 -9.91
C ALA A 82 2.74 7.84 -10.31
N CYS A 83 2.21 7.10 -9.34
CA CYS A 83 0.99 6.33 -9.53
C CYS A 83 0.01 6.48 -8.38
N ALA A 84 -1.28 6.59 -8.73
CA ALA A 84 -2.38 6.54 -7.78
C ALA A 84 -2.77 5.08 -7.56
N CYS A 85 -2.74 4.63 -6.32
CA CYS A 85 -2.96 3.24 -5.94
C CYS A 85 -3.87 3.14 -4.72
N GLU A 86 -4.43 1.94 -4.53
CA GLU A 86 -5.14 1.52 -3.32
C GLU A 86 -4.31 0.44 -2.63
N GLY A 87 -4.29 0.43 -1.29
CA GLY A 87 -3.56 -0.57 -0.51
C GLY A 87 -3.85 -0.49 0.99
N ASP A 88 -3.18 -1.36 1.74
CA ASP A 88 -3.17 -1.35 3.21
C ASP A 88 -1.93 -0.62 3.76
N LEU A 89 -1.83 -0.50 5.09
CA LEU A 89 -0.74 0.24 5.74
C LEU A 89 0.63 -0.39 5.50
N ASP A 90 0.71 -1.71 5.42
CA ASP A 90 1.97 -2.41 5.11
C ASP A 90 2.42 -2.12 3.67
N TRP A 91 1.48 -2.14 2.72
CA TRP A 91 1.73 -1.71 1.35
C TRP A 91 2.20 -0.25 1.31
N LEU A 92 1.49 0.67 1.98
CA LEU A 92 1.87 2.08 2.02
C LEU A 92 3.27 2.28 2.60
N GLY A 93 3.61 1.54 3.67
CA GLY A 93 4.92 1.59 4.32
C GLY A 93 6.08 1.16 3.43
N ARG A 94 5.82 0.34 2.39
CA ARG A 94 6.81 -0.08 1.40
C ARG A 94 7.02 0.94 0.27
N HIS A 95 6.15 1.94 0.16
CA HIS A 95 6.13 2.91 -0.94
C HIS A 95 6.27 4.37 -0.48
N LEU A 96 7.02 4.60 0.59
CA LEU A 96 7.26 5.94 1.12
C LEU A 96 8.40 6.67 0.37
N PRO A 97 8.32 8.01 0.23
CA PRO A 97 7.21 8.86 0.65
C PRO A 97 5.99 8.72 -0.27
N ALA A 98 4.81 9.00 0.27
CA ALA A 98 3.56 8.94 -0.49
C ALA A 98 2.61 10.08 -0.09
N ILE A 99 1.76 10.53 -1.02
CA ILE A 99 0.64 11.43 -0.70
C ILE A 99 -0.58 10.56 -0.38
N ALA A 100 -0.98 10.50 0.88
CA ALA A 100 -2.14 9.73 1.32
C ALA A 100 -3.40 10.61 1.38
N THR A 101 -4.54 10.04 1.00
CA THR A 101 -5.84 10.71 1.07
C THR A 101 -6.57 10.38 2.35
N GLN A 102 -6.95 11.41 3.10
CA GLN A 102 -7.69 11.31 4.34
C GLN A 102 -9.12 11.82 4.17
N LEU A 103 -10.02 11.23 4.96
CA LEU A 103 -11.38 11.71 5.11
C LEU A 103 -11.37 13.18 5.57
N PRO A 104 -12.23 14.03 5.01
CA PRO A 104 -12.33 15.40 5.45
C PRO A 104 -12.75 15.49 6.91
N PRO A 105 -12.32 16.54 7.63
CA PRO A 105 -12.93 16.91 8.90
C PRO A 105 -14.43 17.19 8.75
N PRO A 106 -15.23 17.06 9.82
CA PRO A 106 -16.64 17.43 9.80
C PRO A 106 -16.84 18.86 9.31
N GLY A 107 -17.74 19.05 8.33
CA GLY A 107 -18.04 20.35 7.74
C GLY A 107 -17.20 20.72 6.51
N VAL A 108 -16.31 19.83 6.06
CA VAL A 108 -15.49 19.97 4.85
C VAL A 108 -15.92 18.90 3.84
N THR A 109 -16.09 19.28 2.58
CA THR A 109 -16.50 18.36 1.51
C THR A 109 -15.32 17.72 0.78
N ASP A 110 -14.14 18.32 0.89
CA ASP A 110 -13.00 18.02 0.04
C ASP A 110 -12.05 17.08 0.77
N LEU A 111 -11.55 16.06 0.07
CA LEU A 111 -10.56 15.14 0.63
C LEU A 111 -9.33 15.91 1.13
N HIS A 112 -8.79 15.47 2.27
CA HIS A 112 -7.57 16.02 2.82
C HIS A 112 -6.37 15.20 2.33
N TYR A 113 -5.26 15.88 2.03
CA TYR A 113 -4.06 15.25 1.49
C TYR A 113 -2.89 15.48 2.43
N VAL A 114 -2.20 14.41 2.80
CA VAL A 114 -1.01 14.45 3.67
C VAL A 114 0.15 13.71 3.02
N VAL A 115 1.39 14.14 3.30
CA VAL A 115 2.59 13.45 2.80
C VAL A 115 3.10 12.51 3.90
N VAL A 116 2.98 11.21 3.71
CA VAL A 116 3.50 10.21 4.64
C VAL A 116 4.97 9.96 4.34
N VAL A 117 5.81 10.04 5.36
CA VAL A 117 7.27 9.86 5.23
C VAL A 117 7.79 8.67 6.03
N GLU A 118 7.08 8.24 7.05
CA GLU A 118 7.49 7.12 7.90
C GLU A 118 6.26 6.46 8.55
N ILE A 119 6.24 5.13 8.58
CA ILE A 119 5.26 4.33 9.33
C ILE A 119 6.04 3.47 10.33
N ARG A 120 5.66 3.55 11.60
CA ARG A 120 6.18 2.76 12.73
C ARG A 120 5.03 2.01 13.37
N GLU A 121 5.35 1.11 14.31
CA GLU A 121 4.37 0.26 14.98
C GLU A 121 3.30 1.06 15.76
N ASP A 122 3.67 2.22 16.30
CA ASP A 122 2.82 3.05 17.17
C ASP A 122 2.40 4.39 16.53
N HIS A 123 3.11 4.84 15.49
CA HIS A 123 2.86 6.14 14.88
C HIS A 123 3.21 6.21 13.41
N VAL A 124 2.59 7.18 12.73
CA VAL A 124 2.89 7.59 11.37
C VAL A 124 3.44 9.02 11.42
N ARG A 125 4.59 9.25 10.77
CA ARG A 125 5.09 10.61 10.55
C ARG A 125 4.65 11.08 9.18
N LEU A 126 4.02 12.25 9.18
CA LEU A 126 3.46 12.87 7.99
C LEU A 126 3.71 14.37 8.00
N ALA A 127 3.87 14.96 6.82
CA ALA A 127 3.73 16.39 6.62
C ALA A 127 2.25 16.67 6.37
N ASP A 128 1.66 17.56 7.17
CA ASP A 128 0.29 18.02 6.95
C ASP A 128 0.31 19.44 6.36
N PRO A 129 -0.02 19.60 5.06
CA PRO A 129 -0.07 20.89 4.39
C PRO A 129 -1.03 21.90 5.04
N ALA A 130 -2.04 21.44 5.78
CA ALA A 130 -2.98 22.33 6.49
C ALA A 130 -2.37 22.96 7.75
N TYR A 131 -1.29 22.39 8.30
CA TYR A 131 -0.61 22.85 9.51
C TYR A 131 0.78 23.43 9.22
N GLY A 132 1.02 23.86 7.99
CA GLY A 132 2.20 24.62 7.61
C GLY A 132 3.44 23.77 7.39
N ASP A 133 3.29 22.64 6.69
CA ASP A 133 4.39 21.77 6.27
C ASP A 133 5.29 21.42 7.47
N VAL A 134 4.67 20.92 8.55
CA VAL A 134 5.37 20.42 9.75
C VAL A 134 5.27 18.89 9.78
N LEU A 135 6.37 18.22 10.15
CA LEU A 135 6.33 16.79 10.46
C LEU A 135 5.55 16.57 11.75
N LEU A 136 4.38 15.96 11.61
CA LEU A 136 3.55 15.52 12.72
C LEU A 136 3.73 14.01 12.90
N ALA A 137 3.87 13.58 14.14
CA ALA A 137 3.68 12.18 14.52
C ALA A 137 2.22 12.00 14.93
N ARG A 138 1.51 11.11 14.25
CA ARG A 138 0.12 10.76 14.55
C ARG A 138 0.06 9.29 15.00
N PRO A 139 -0.72 8.95 16.05
CA PRO A 139 -0.97 7.56 16.40
C PRO A 139 -1.44 6.75 15.19
N ILE A 140 -0.94 5.53 15.03
CA ILE A 140 -1.22 4.72 13.84
C ILE A 140 -2.71 4.45 13.69
N GLU A 141 -3.43 4.19 14.78
CA GLU A 141 -4.86 3.90 14.78
C GLU A 141 -5.66 5.12 14.31
N GLN A 142 -5.24 6.32 14.71
CA GLN A 142 -5.87 7.56 14.27
C GLN A 142 -5.62 7.81 12.79
N PHE A 143 -4.41 7.52 12.30
CA PHE A 143 -4.11 7.63 10.88
C PHE A 143 -4.96 6.65 10.07
N GLU A 144 -5.04 5.38 10.49
CA GLU A 144 -5.79 4.32 9.82
C GLU A 144 -7.29 4.64 9.71
N GLN A 145 -7.89 5.17 10.77
CA GLN A 145 -9.30 5.58 10.78
C GLN A 145 -9.63 6.71 9.79
N LEU A 146 -8.64 7.59 9.52
CA LEU A 146 -8.82 8.72 8.61
C LEU A 146 -8.41 8.39 7.19
N TRP A 147 -7.48 7.46 7.00
CA TRP A 147 -6.95 7.12 5.69
C TRP A 147 -7.98 6.37 4.87
N THR A 148 -8.19 6.82 3.63
CA THR A 148 -9.18 6.24 2.71
C THR A 148 -8.66 5.00 1.97
N GLY A 149 -7.46 4.50 2.31
CA GLY A 149 -6.80 3.39 1.62
C GLY A 149 -6.14 3.77 0.28
N HIS A 150 -6.25 5.03 -0.14
CA HIS A 150 -5.69 5.50 -1.41
C HIS A 150 -4.46 6.39 -1.20
N ALA A 151 -3.50 6.30 -2.11
CA ALA A 151 -2.28 7.12 -2.08
C ALA A 151 -1.70 7.38 -3.48
N LEU A 152 -0.91 8.44 -3.59
CA LEU A 152 0.00 8.68 -4.70
C LEU A 152 1.42 8.29 -4.28
N ILE A 153 2.03 7.36 -5.00
CA ILE A 153 3.40 6.88 -4.76
C ILE A 153 4.32 7.32 -5.90
N PHE A 154 5.61 7.53 -5.60
CA PHE A 154 6.57 8.10 -6.56
C PHE A 154 7.68 7.14 -7.00
N ASP A 155 7.82 6.01 -6.31
CA ASP A 155 8.80 4.97 -6.62
C ASP A 155 8.15 3.59 -6.44
N GLY A 156 7.76 2.95 -7.54
CA GLY A 156 7.24 1.57 -7.52
C GLY A 156 6.30 1.22 -8.67
N PRO A 157 6.22 -0.07 -9.06
CA PRO A 157 5.21 -0.52 -10.01
C PRO A 157 3.83 -0.30 -9.40
N CYS A 158 2.95 0.32 -10.19
CA CYS A 158 1.57 0.50 -9.83
C CYS A 158 0.85 -0.84 -9.97
N SER A 159 0.68 -1.59 -8.88
CA SER A 159 -0.16 -2.78 -8.92
C SER A 159 -1.59 -2.32 -9.16
N THR A 160 -2.04 -2.41 -10.41
CA THR A 160 -3.44 -2.14 -10.74
C THR A 160 -4.32 -3.15 -10.00
N PRO A 161 -5.60 -2.82 -9.71
CA PRO A 161 -6.52 -3.79 -9.12
C PRO A 161 -6.50 -5.13 -9.84
N ILE A 162 -6.39 -5.12 -11.18
CA ILE A 162 -6.28 -6.33 -12.02
C ILE A 162 -5.07 -7.21 -11.66
N GLU A 163 -3.91 -6.65 -11.34
CA GLU A 163 -2.72 -7.44 -10.96
C GLU A 163 -2.88 -8.07 -9.56
N VAL A 164 -3.58 -7.37 -8.65
CA VAL A 164 -3.94 -7.91 -7.34
C VAL A 164 -4.97 -9.04 -7.47
N TRP A 165 -5.98 -8.88 -8.32
CA TRP A 165 -6.94 -9.95 -8.63
C TRP A 165 -6.27 -11.13 -9.33
N ALA A 166 -5.37 -10.88 -10.29
CA ALA A 166 -4.65 -11.93 -11.01
C ALA A 166 -3.72 -12.74 -10.08
N SER A 167 -2.97 -12.08 -9.19
CA SER A 167 -2.12 -12.78 -8.21
C SER A 167 -2.93 -13.61 -7.20
N ARG A 168 -4.12 -13.13 -6.81
CA ARG A 168 -5.06 -13.91 -5.99
C ARG A 168 -5.64 -15.12 -6.73
N LEU A 169 -5.92 -15.01 -8.04
CA LEU A 169 -6.38 -16.15 -8.84
C LEU A 169 -5.29 -17.21 -8.99
N VAL A 170 -4.05 -16.81 -9.27
CA VAL A 170 -2.91 -17.75 -9.38
C VAL A 170 -2.67 -18.53 -8.07
N THR A 171 -2.80 -17.87 -6.92
CA THR A 171 -2.64 -18.55 -5.62
C THR A 171 -3.78 -19.50 -5.31
N ILE A 172 -5.02 -19.16 -5.67
CA ILE A 172 -6.17 -20.06 -5.56
C ILE A 172 -6.00 -21.29 -6.45
N ASP A 173 -5.57 -21.11 -7.71
CA ASP A 173 -5.34 -22.22 -8.65
C ASP A 173 -4.25 -23.18 -8.13
N MET A 174 -3.14 -22.65 -7.62
CA MET A 174 -2.08 -23.48 -7.03
C MET A 174 -2.55 -24.24 -5.78
N ALA A 175 -3.39 -23.65 -4.95
CA ALA A 175 -3.99 -24.33 -3.81
C ALA A 175 -4.94 -25.47 -4.25
N LEU A 176 -5.75 -25.23 -5.28
CA LEU A 176 -6.66 -26.24 -5.84
C LEU A 176 -5.89 -27.40 -6.49
N ILE A 177 -4.83 -27.12 -7.24
CA ILE A 177 -3.94 -28.15 -7.82
C ILE A 177 -3.27 -28.97 -6.71
N GLY A 178 -2.78 -28.32 -5.65
CA GLY A 178 -2.21 -29.01 -4.49
C GLY A 178 -3.20 -29.94 -3.80
N LEU A 179 -4.44 -29.49 -3.58
CA LEU A 179 -5.51 -30.30 -2.99
C LEU A 179 -5.92 -31.47 -3.88
N ALA A 180 -6.01 -31.26 -5.19
CA ALA A 180 -6.28 -32.32 -6.15
C ALA A 180 -5.17 -33.38 -6.17
N GLY A 181 -3.90 -32.96 -6.12
CA GLY A 181 -2.74 -33.84 -6.02
C GLY A 181 -2.76 -34.69 -4.74
N LEU A 182 -3.09 -34.08 -3.59
CA LEU A 182 -3.22 -34.79 -2.31
C LEU A 182 -4.37 -35.82 -2.34
N SER A 183 -5.52 -35.46 -2.92
CA SER A 183 -6.66 -36.37 -3.07
C SER A 183 -6.32 -37.59 -3.94
N LEU A 184 -5.66 -37.35 -5.08
CA LEU A 184 -5.21 -38.41 -5.98
C LEU A 184 -4.16 -39.32 -5.30
N GLY A 185 -3.19 -38.72 -4.62
CA GLY A 185 -2.18 -39.44 -3.84
C GLY A 185 -2.80 -40.33 -2.75
N TYR A 186 -3.80 -39.81 -2.05
CA TYR A 186 -4.56 -40.56 -1.05
C TYR A 186 -5.32 -41.74 -1.66
N HIS A 187 -5.96 -41.56 -2.81
CA HIS A 187 -6.65 -42.65 -3.52
C HIS A 187 -5.70 -43.75 -3.99
N VAL A 188 -4.55 -43.38 -4.57
CA VAL A 188 -3.51 -44.35 -4.99
C VAL A 188 -2.93 -45.10 -3.79
N TRP A 189 -2.67 -44.43 -2.68
CA TRP A 189 -2.18 -45.07 -1.46
C TRP A 189 -3.20 -46.05 -0.89
N LYS A 190 -4.49 -45.66 -0.84
CA LYS A 190 -5.58 -46.49 -0.34
C LYS A 190 -5.76 -47.76 -1.18
N THR A 191 -5.74 -47.65 -2.51
CA THR A 191 -5.89 -48.82 -3.40
C THR A 191 -4.71 -49.78 -3.29
N ARG A 192 -3.47 -49.28 -3.22
CA ARG A 192 -2.28 -50.12 -2.98
C ARG A 192 -2.35 -50.86 -1.65
N ARG A 193 -2.78 -50.19 -0.57
CA ARG A 193 -2.91 -50.81 0.75
C ARG A 193 -3.96 -51.93 0.76
N SER A 194 -5.07 -51.74 0.06
CA SER A 194 -6.10 -52.78 -0.09
C SER A 194 -5.59 -53.99 -0.87
N ALA A 195 -4.81 -53.79 -1.94
CA ALA A 195 -4.24 -54.87 -2.75
C ALA A 195 -3.18 -55.69 -1.98
N VAL A 196 -2.36 -55.05 -1.14
CA VAL A 196 -1.40 -55.77 -0.28
C VAL A 196 -2.12 -56.60 0.78
N ARG A 197 -3.22 -56.10 1.36
CA ARG A 197 -3.99 -56.82 2.38
C ARG A 197 -4.69 -58.06 1.84
N SER A 198 -5.10 -58.06 0.57
CA SER A 198 -5.70 -59.23 -0.09
C SER A 198 -4.69 -60.33 -0.46
N GLN A 199 -3.39 -60.05 -0.39
CA GLN A 199 -2.32 -61.02 -0.65
C GLN A 199 -1.71 -61.62 0.62
N SER A 200 -2.20 -61.25 1.82
CA SER A 200 -1.83 -61.95 3.04
C SER A 200 -2.25 -63.43 2.91
N PRO A 201 -1.31 -64.38 2.90
CA PRO A 201 -1.62 -65.79 2.80
C PRO A 201 -2.51 -66.18 3.97
N LEU A 202 -3.60 -66.90 3.70
CA LEU A 202 -4.38 -67.56 4.76
C LEU A 202 -3.42 -68.38 5.61
N ALA A 203 -3.32 -68.04 6.89
CA ALA A 203 -2.66 -68.88 7.87
C ALA A 203 -3.30 -70.27 7.80
N SER A 204 -2.51 -71.25 7.36
CA SER A 204 -2.95 -72.64 7.23
C SER A 204 -3.35 -73.16 8.62
N PRO A 205 -4.60 -73.61 8.81
CA PRO A 205 -5.05 -74.11 10.10
C PRO A 205 -4.73 -75.59 10.22
N ASP A 206 -3.47 -75.96 10.41
CA ASP A 206 -3.11 -77.33 10.80
C ASP A 206 -1.94 -77.33 11.78
N GLY A 207 -2.22 -77.79 13.00
CA GLY A 207 -1.27 -77.84 14.10
C GLY A 207 -1.85 -78.55 15.32
N GLU A 208 -2.44 -79.72 15.07
CA GLU A 208 -2.43 -80.95 15.89
C GLU A 208 -2.24 -80.78 17.43
N LYS A 209 -3.32 -81.03 18.19
CA LYS A 209 -3.25 -81.24 19.65
C LYS A 209 -2.61 -82.60 19.96
N PRO A 210 -1.54 -82.68 20.75
CA PRO A 210 -1.06 -83.96 21.25
C PRO A 210 -2.02 -84.53 22.31
N LYS A 211 -2.33 -85.82 22.16
CA LYS A 211 -3.13 -86.62 23.08
C LYS A 211 -2.43 -86.77 24.43
N SER A 212 -3.24 -86.67 25.49
CA SER A 212 -2.91 -87.01 26.87
C SER A 212 -2.52 -88.48 27.02
N SER A 213 -1.47 -88.73 27.80
CA SER A 213 -1.25 -89.97 28.55
C SER A 213 -0.52 -89.63 29.84
#